data_AF-A0A2A9BLZ3-F1
#
_entry.id   AF-A0A2A9BLZ3-F1
#
_cell.length_a   1.000
_cell.length_b   1.000
_cell.length_c   1.000
_cell.angle_alpha   90.00
_cell.angle_beta   90.00
_cell.angle_gamma   90.00
#
_symmetry.space_group_name_H-M   'P 1'
#
loop_
_entity.id
_entity.type
_entity.pdbx_description
1 polymer ?
#
loop_
_entity_poly.entity_id
_entity_poly.type
_entity_poly.pdbx_seq_one_letter_code
_entity_poly.pdbx_strand_id
1 'polypeptide(L)' 'MRLDRTGIIENFSEKRYEYWIVENQDVKIMVSWISWDVPQELINKWKEEMAMSCTSS' A
#
# COMPACT_ATOMS: atom_id res chain seq x y z
N MET A 1 2.46 14.53 -1.16
CA MET A 1 1.46 13.58 -1.71
C MET A 1 0.21 13.67 -0.83
N ARG A 2 -0.96 13.98 -1.40
CA ARG A 2 -2.20 14.04 -0.61
C ARG A 2 -2.76 12.62 -0.54
N LEU A 3 -2.63 12.01 0.63
CA LEU A 3 -3.16 10.68 0.94
C LEU A 3 -4.41 10.89 1.79
N ASP A 4 -5.58 10.58 1.24
CA ASP A 4 -6.89 10.81 1.85
C ASP A 4 -7.68 9.50 2.08
N ARG A 5 -7.14 8.38 1.63
CA ARG A 5 -7.73 7.05 1.75
C ARG A 5 -6.71 5.99 2.11
N THR A 6 -7.16 4.99 2.86
CA THR A 6 -6.47 3.71 3.04
C THR A 6 -6.38 2.98 1.71
N GLY A 7 -5.25 2.35 1.44
CA GLY A 7 -5.08 1.48 0.27
C GLY A 7 -3.68 1.44 -0.30
N ILE A 8 -3.56 0.77 -1.44
CA ILE A 8 -2.32 0.60 -2.19
C ILE A 8 -2.13 1.78 -3.13
N ILE A 9 -0.95 2.38 -3.11
CA ILE A 9 -0.61 3.52 -3.95
C ILE A 9 0.76 3.31 -4.59
N GLU A 10 0.95 3.87 -5.77
CA GLU A 10 2.19 3.83 -6.52
C GLU A 10 3.08 5.02 -6.15
N ASN A 11 4.28 4.73 -5.64
CA ASN A 11 5.32 5.72 -5.42
C ASN A 11 6.35 5.63 -6.56
N PHE A 12 6.17 6.47 -7.57
CA PHE A 12 7.04 6.52 -8.75
C PHE A 12 8.46 7.00 -8.44
N SER A 13 8.64 7.83 -7.41
CA SER A 13 9.97 8.32 -6.99
C SER A 13 10.82 7.17 -6.45
N GLU A 14 10.21 6.36 -5.59
CA GLU A 14 10.86 5.23 -4.93
C GLU A 14 10.70 3.91 -5.69
N LYS A 15 10.00 3.91 -6.83
CA LYS A 15 9.69 2.73 -7.66
C LYS A 15 9.14 1.56 -6.84
N ARG A 16 8.12 1.83 -6.03
CA ARG A 16 7.49 0.83 -5.16
C ARG A 16 5.99 1.04 -5.02
N TYR A 17 5.28 -0.02 -4.66
CA TYR A 17 3.92 0.05 -4.16
C TYR A 17 3.95 0.23 -2.64
N GLU A 18 3.06 1.06 -2.11
CA GLU A 18 2.94 1.32 -0.67
C GLU A 18 1.51 1.07 -0.24
N TYR A 19 1.33 0.37 0.87
CA TYR A 19 0.05 0.20 1.53
C TYR A 19 -0.02 1.13 2.75
N TRP A 20 -1.02 2.01 2.71
CA TRP A 20 -1.24 3.04 3.70
C TRP A 20 -2.58 2.85 4.40
N ILE A 21 -2.62 3.14 5.70
CA ILE A 21 -3.84 3.29 6.49
C ILE A 21 -4.01 4.77 6.85
N VAL A 22 -5.21 5.31 6.60
CA VAL A 22 -5.61 6.66 6.95
C VAL A 22 -6.71 6.57 7.99
N GLU A 23 -6.37 6.86 9.26
CA GLU A 23 -7.36 6.89 10.34
C GLU A 23 -8.17 8.20 10.32
N ASN A 24 -7.49 9.30 10.03
CA ASN A 24 -8.10 10.63 9.85
C ASN A 24 -7.18 11.51 8.98
N GLN A 25 -7.54 12.78 8.77
CA GLN A 25 -6.79 13.68 7.90
C GLN A 25 -5.34 13.94 8.36
N ASP A 26 -5.07 13.75 9.66
CA ASP A 26 -3.80 14.05 10.32
C ASP A 26 -2.95 12.79 10.54
N VAL A 27 -3.58 11.62 10.66
CA VAL A 27 -2.92 10.34 10.96
C VAL A 27 -2.92 9.43 9.73
N LYS A 28 -1.72 9.26 9.17
CA LYS A 28 -1.43 8.45 7.97
C LYS A 28 -0.25 7.56 8.27
N ILE A 29 -0.45 6.26 8.12
CA ILE A 29 0.54 5.25 8.51
C ILE A 29 0.86 4.42 7.27
N MET A 30 2.13 4.38 6.87
CA MET A 30 2.61 3.41 5.88
C MET A 30 2.85 2.09 6.60
N VAL A 31 2.04 1.09 6.28
CA VAL A 31 2.06 -0.20 7.00
C VAL A 31 2.98 -1.20 6.31
N SER A 32 3.00 -1.20 4.98
CA SER A 32 3.81 -2.12 4.19
C SER A 32 4.17 -1.51 2.84
N TRP A 33 5.21 -2.01 2.20
CA TRP A 33 5.60 -1.61 0.85
C TRP A 33 6.28 -2.78 0.14
N ILE A 34 6.27 -2.74 -1.20
CA ILE A 34 6.98 -3.69 -2.05
C ILE A 34 7.58 -3.00 -3.27
N SER A 35 8.86 -3.25 -3.53
CA SER A 35 9.59 -2.66 -4.65
C SER A 35 9.12 -3.22 -5.99
N TRP A 36 9.25 -2.45 -7.08
CA TRP A 36 8.89 -2.90 -8.43
C TRP A 36 9.91 -3.85 -9.07
N ASP A 37 11.09 -4.00 -8.48
CA ASP A 37 12.16 -4.88 -8.96
C ASP A 37 11.99 -6.34 -8.55
N VAL A 38 11.04 -6.64 -7.65
CA VAL A 38 10.69 -8.01 -7.30
C VAL A 38 9.82 -8.67 -8.38
N PRO A 39 9.82 -10.02 -8.48
CA PRO A 39 8.96 -10.73 -9.42
C PRO A 39 7.50 -10.31 -9.31
N GLN A 40 6.83 -10.16 -10.47
CA GLN A 40 5.43 -9.72 -10.56
C GLN A 40 4.48 -10.61 -9.75
N GLU A 41 4.76 -11.90 -9.62
CA GLU A 41 4.01 -12.83 -8.78
C GLU A 41 4.00 -12.42 -7.31
N LEU A 42 5.15 -11.98 -6.78
CA LEU A 42 5.25 -11.50 -5.40
C LEU A 42 4.52 -10.17 -5.20
N ILE A 43 4.57 -9.29 -6.21
CA ILE A 43 3.80 -8.04 -6.22
C ILE A 43 2.30 -8.34 -6.17
N ASN A 44 1.83 -9.29 -6.98
CA ASN A 44 0.42 -9.67 -7.02
C ASN A 44 -0.02 -10.30 -5.69
N LYS A 45 0.77 -11.23 -5.15
CA LYS A 45 0.49 -11.86 -3.85
C LYS A 45 0.44 -10.83 -2.73
N TRP A 46 1.39 -9.90 -2.67
CA TRP A 46 1.39 -8.81 -1.70
C TRP A 46 0.14 -7.92 -1.85
N LYS A 47 -0.28 -7.59 -3.08
CA LYS A 47 -1.50 -6.81 -3.33
C LYS A 47 -2.75 -7.54 -2.82
N GLU A 48 -2.84 -8.85 -3.02
CA GLU A 48 -3.94 -9.68 -2.51
C GLU A 48 -3.98 -9.70 -0.97
N GLU A 49 -2.84 -9.89 -0.31
CA GLU A 49 -2.72 -9.87 1.15
C GLU A 49 -3.15 -8.52 1.75
N MET A 50 -2.74 -7.41 1.12
CA MET A 50 -3.13 -6.07 1.56
C MET A 50 -4.60 -5.76 1.30
N ALA A 51 -5.17 -6.28 0.20
CA ALA A 51 -6.60 -6.11 -0.10
C ALA A 51 -7.50 -6.84 0.92
N MET A 52 -7.11 -8.05 1.35
CA MET A 52 -7.83 -8.80 2.41
C MET A 52 -7.70 -8.17 3.79
N SER A 53 -6.61 -7.43 4.03
CA SER A 53 -6.39 -6.71 5.30
C SER A 53 -7.41 -5.59 5.52
N CYS A 54 -7.98 -5.01 4.45
CA CYS A 54 -9.03 -4.00 4.54
C CYS A 54 -10.44 -4.54 4.85
N THR A 55 -10.69 -5.86 4.68
CA THR A 55 -12.03 -6.46 4.87
C THR A 55 -12.27 -7.05 6.25
N SER A 56 -11.28 -6.95 7.15
CA SER A 56 -11.39 -7.42 8.53
C SER A 56 -11.72 -6.24 9.45
N SER A 57 -12.96 -5.76 9.41
CA SER A 57 -13.51 -4.77 10.36
C SER A 57 -14.97 -5.07 10.64
#